data_AF-A0A317IF92-F1
#
_entry.id   AF-A0A317IF92-F1
#
_cell.length_a   1.000
_cell.length_b   1.000
_cell.length_c   1.000
_cell.angle_alpha   90.00
_cell.angle_beta   90.00
_cell.angle_gamma   90.00
#
_symmetry.space_group_name_H-M   'P 1'
#
loop_
_entity.id
_entity.type
_entity.pdbx_description
1 polymer ?
#
loop_
_entity_poly.entity_id
_entity_poly.type
_entity_poly.pdbx_seq_one_letter_code
_entity_poly.pdbx_strand_id
1 'polypeptide(L)'
;MLRTTARGFSAREEPTALERFLASRARKFAASDNVKSQQNPEPNTSEVIAEGRAHWADHCATCHGNNGSGNTEMGKNLYPRAPDMRQDATQKLSDGELFYIIENGIRLTGMPAWGNGSAKSQADSWKLVRFIRHLPQVSDEEEHAMQKMNPKTPAELQEESEEERFLKGDNTDVSAEHSHHHH
;
A
#
# COMPACT_ATOMS: atom_id res chain seq x y z
N MET A 1 7.46 35.11 -6.35
CA MET A 1 8.08 34.02 -5.57
C MET A 1 7.99 34.38 -4.08
N LEU A 2 6.91 33.99 -3.39
CA LEU A 2 6.85 34.17 -1.93
C LEU A 2 7.62 33.01 -1.28
N ARG A 3 8.82 33.31 -0.76
CA ARG A 3 9.47 32.48 0.26
C ARG A 3 8.75 32.72 1.57
N THR A 4 7.66 32.01 1.82
CA THR A 4 7.10 31.93 3.17
C THR A 4 7.97 30.99 3.99
N THR A 5 8.78 31.56 4.88
CA THR A 5 9.26 30.88 6.07
C THR A 5 8.07 30.63 6.99
N ALA A 6 7.19 29.71 6.62
CA ALA A 6 6.14 29.22 7.50
C ALA A 6 6.64 27.92 8.12
N ARG A 7 6.98 27.98 9.41
CA ARG A 7 7.07 26.83 10.32
C ARG A 7 5.62 26.47 10.69
N GLY A 8 4.87 25.86 9.78
CA GLY A 8 3.43 25.62 9.93
C GLY A 8 3.13 24.19 10.37
N PHE A 9 1.88 23.91 10.76
CA PHE A 9 1.38 22.54 10.98
C PHE A 9 0.84 21.98 9.65
N SER A 10 1.72 21.81 8.66
CA SER A 10 1.38 21.32 7.32
C SER A 10 1.81 19.86 7.12
N ALA A 11 0.95 19.03 6.52
CA ALA A 11 1.30 17.66 6.12
C ALA A 11 2.38 17.61 5.01
N ARG A 12 2.73 18.75 4.41
CA ARG A 12 3.81 18.87 3.41
C ARG A 12 5.20 18.91 4.06
N GLU A 13 5.29 19.25 5.34
CA GLU A 13 6.57 19.32 6.07
C GLU A 13 6.98 17.94 6.60
N GLU A 14 8.28 17.72 6.75
CA GLU A 14 8.79 16.51 7.39
C GLU A 14 8.52 16.54 8.90
N PRO A 15 8.21 15.38 9.52
CA PRO A 15 8.09 15.31 10.96
C PRO A 15 9.37 15.81 11.65
N THR A 16 9.17 16.68 12.65
CA THR A 16 10.22 17.13 13.55
C THR A 16 10.85 15.95 14.30
N ALA A 17 12.04 16.15 14.87
CA ALA A 17 12.68 15.10 15.68
C ALA A 17 11.81 14.67 16.88
N LEU A 18 11.09 15.61 17.49
CA LEU A 18 10.17 15.33 18.59
C LEU A 18 8.98 14.49 18.12
N GLU A 19 8.35 14.84 17.00
CA GLU A 19 7.25 14.06 16.44
C GLU A 19 7.69 12.64 16.06
N ARG A 20 8.85 12.49 15.40
CA ARG A 20 9.40 11.16 15.08
C ARG A 20 9.67 10.34 16.33
N PHE A 21 10.24 10.97 17.36
CA PHE A 21 10.50 10.32 18.63
C PHE A 21 9.21 9.83 19.30
N LEU A 22 8.22 10.72 19.43
CA LEU A 22 6.92 10.40 20.04
C LEU A 22 6.18 9.31 19.25
N ALA A 23 6.13 9.42 17.93
CA ALA A 23 5.49 8.42 17.07
C ALA A 23 6.17 7.05 17.16
N SER A 24 7.51 7.02 17.15
CA SER A 24 8.28 5.78 17.28
C SER A 24 8.06 5.13 18.65
N ARG A 25 8.01 5.93 19.72
CA ARG A 25 7.72 5.43 21.07
C ARG A 25 6.28 4.93 21.18
N ALA A 26 5.31 5.69 20.69
CA ALA A 26 3.91 5.30 20.71
C ALA A 26 3.70 3.94 19.99
N ARG A 27 4.30 3.75 18.81
CA ARG A 27 4.27 2.47 18.09
C ARG A 27 4.85 1.32 18.91
N LYS A 28 6.01 1.52 19.56
CA LYS A 28 6.62 0.50 20.43
C LYS A 28 5.77 0.12 21.63
N PHE A 29 4.92 1.01 22.13
CA PHE A 29 4.02 0.73 23.26
C PHE A 29 2.60 0.35 22.83
N ALA A 30 2.28 0.40 21.53
CA ALA A 30 0.96 0.09 21.01
C ALA A 30 0.61 -1.40 21.18
N ALA A 31 1.58 -2.28 20.92
CA ALA A 31 1.43 -3.72 21.15
C ALA A 31 1.94 -4.12 22.54
N SER A 32 1.20 -4.97 23.25
CA SER A 32 1.69 -5.61 24.47
C SER A 32 2.87 -6.54 24.17
N ASP A 33 3.74 -6.78 25.14
CA ASP A 33 4.91 -7.65 24.92
C ASP A 33 4.53 -9.09 24.57
N ASN A 34 3.36 -9.56 25.03
CA ASN A 34 2.79 -10.84 24.59
C ASN A 34 2.58 -10.86 23.08
N VAL A 35 1.91 -9.85 22.52
CA VAL A 35 1.66 -9.77 21.08
C VAL A 35 2.97 -9.70 20.29
N LYS A 36 3.94 -8.89 20.74
CA LYS A 36 5.24 -8.77 20.06
C LYS A 36 6.02 -10.09 20.02
N SER A 37 5.84 -10.93 21.03
CA SER A 37 6.51 -12.24 21.13
C SER A 37 5.86 -13.34 20.30
N GLN A 38 4.67 -13.07 19.72
CA GLN A 38 4.00 -14.04 18.85
C GLN A 38 4.83 -14.29 17.60
N GLN A 39 4.99 -15.56 17.28
CA GLN A 39 5.57 -16.01 16.02
C GLN A 39 4.45 -16.19 15.01
N ASN A 40 4.78 -15.98 13.74
CA ASN A 40 3.84 -16.19 12.66
C ASN A 40 3.43 -17.68 12.56
N PRO A 41 2.16 -18.03 12.81
CA PRO A 41 1.69 -19.41 12.77
C PRO A 41 1.48 -19.93 11.34
N GLU A 42 1.38 -19.05 10.35
CA GLU A 42 1.19 -19.44 8.95
C GLU A 42 2.49 -20.06 8.40
N PRO A 43 2.42 -21.19 7.68
CA PRO A 43 3.59 -21.82 7.07
C PRO A 43 4.39 -20.85 6.17
N ASN A 44 5.71 -20.97 6.17
CA ASN A 44 6.56 -20.20 5.27
C ASN A 44 6.71 -20.91 3.91
N THR A 45 5.64 -20.95 3.11
CA THR A 45 5.62 -21.60 1.78
C THR A 45 5.33 -20.58 0.67
N SER A 46 5.64 -20.96 -0.57
CA SER A 46 5.35 -20.15 -1.78
C SER A 46 3.88 -19.80 -1.90
N GLU A 47 2.99 -20.72 -1.54
CA GLU A 47 1.54 -20.54 -1.65
C GLU A 47 1.05 -19.49 -0.66
N VAL A 48 1.50 -19.59 0.60
CA VAL A 48 1.15 -18.61 1.66
C VAL A 48 1.68 -17.21 1.32
N ILE A 49 2.91 -17.13 0.81
CA ILE A 49 3.50 -15.86 0.37
C ILE A 49 2.72 -15.30 -0.82
N ALA A 50 2.27 -16.14 -1.76
CA ALA A 50 1.47 -15.71 -2.90
C ALA A 50 0.08 -15.20 -2.48
N GLU A 51 -0.56 -15.81 -1.48
CA GLU A 51 -1.81 -15.30 -0.91
C GLU A 51 -1.60 -13.93 -0.25
N GLY A 52 -0.54 -13.78 0.55
CA GLY A 52 -0.15 -12.49 1.13
C GLY A 52 0.17 -11.43 0.08
N ARG A 53 0.82 -11.83 -1.03
CA ARG A 53 1.14 -10.97 -2.18
C ARG A 53 -0.12 -10.45 -2.87
N ALA A 54 -1.10 -11.33 -3.10
CA ALA A 54 -2.38 -10.94 -3.71
C ALA A 54 -3.12 -9.94 -2.81
N HIS A 55 -3.20 -10.22 -1.50
CA HIS A 55 -3.79 -9.28 -0.54
C HIS A 55 -3.06 -7.94 -0.51
N TRP A 56 -1.72 -7.95 -0.56
CA TRP A 56 -0.91 -6.74 -0.60
C TRP A 56 -1.18 -5.89 -1.84
N ALA A 57 -1.21 -6.51 -3.02
CA ALA A 57 -1.45 -5.81 -4.28
C ALA A 57 -2.83 -5.13 -4.30
N ASP A 58 -3.85 -5.82 -3.79
CA ASP A 58 -5.23 -5.34 -3.78
C ASP A 58 -5.47 -4.19 -2.75
N HIS A 59 -4.82 -4.26 -1.58
CA HIS A 59 -5.17 -3.38 -0.45
C HIS A 59 -4.04 -2.44 0.02
N CYS A 60 -2.79 -2.86 -0.09
CA CYS A 60 -1.66 -2.18 0.56
C CYS A 60 -0.81 -1.38 -0.45
N ALA A 61 -0.72 -1.88 -1.68
CA ALA A 61 0.17 -1.35 -2.71
C ALA A 61 -0.16 0.08 -3.14
N THR A 62 -1.41 0.53 -3.00
CA THR A 62 -1.80 1.92 -3.31
C THR A 62 -1.00 2.93 -2.47
N CYS A 63 -0.71 2.61 -1.20
CA CYS A 63 0.08 3.46 -0.30
C CYS A 63 1.55 3.02 -0.21
N HIS A 64 1.82 1.71 -0.22
CA HIS A 64 3.17 1.19 0.00
C HIS A 64 3.93 0.80 -1.27
N GLY A 65 3.27 0.77 -2.43
CA GLY A 65 3.82 0.27 -3.69
C GLY A 65 3.87 -1.25 -3.74
N ASN A 66 3.87 -1.83 -4.95
CA ASN A 66 3.99 -3.28 -5.12
C ASN A 66 5.35 -3.80 -4.63
N ASN A 67 6.44 -3.09 -4.95
CA ASN A 67 7.76 -3.35 -4.37
C ASN A 67 7.94 -2.91 -2.90
N GLY A 68 6.92 -2.37 -2.24
CA GLY A 68 7.01 -1.95 -0.84
C GLY A 68 7.85 -0.68 -0.58
N SER A 69 8.27 0.05 -1.61
CA SER A 69 9.11 1.25 -1.46
C SER A 69 8.43 2.45 -0.78
N GLY A 70 7.10 2.47 -0.70
CA GLY A 70 6.33 3.63 -0.25
C GLY A 70 6.30 4.79 -1.25
N ASN A 71 6.91 4.63 -2.43
CA ASN A 71 7.09 5.70 -3.42
C ASN A 71 5.88 5.95 -4.32
N THR A 72 4.67 5.77 -3.82
CA THR A 72 3.43 6.05 -4.55
C THR A 72 3.00 7.51 -4.36
N GLU A 73 2.09 7.98 -5.23
CA GLU A 73 1.50 9.32 -5.08
C GLU A 73 0.80 9.47 -3.72
N MET A 74 0.03 8.45 -3.30
CA MET A 74 -0.60 8.43 -1.98
C MET A 74 0.43 8.34 -0.85
N GLY A 75 1.37 7.40 -0.92
CA GLY A 75 2.33 7.11 0.16
C GLY A 75 3.23 8.29 0.52
N LYS A 76 3.66 9.06 -0.49
CA LYS A 76 4.51 10.26 -0.31
C LYS A 76 3.76 11.45 0.29
N ASN A 77 2.44 11.50 0.11
CA ASN A 77 1.59 12.62 0.56
C ASN A 77 0.85 12.33 1.88
N LEU A 78 0.91 11.11 2.43
CA LEU A 78 0.41 10.80 3.76
C LEU A 78 1.30 11.40 4.86
N TYR A 79 0.70 11.70 6.01
CA TYR A 79 1.41 12.10 7.22
C TYR A 79 1.05 11.15 8.39
N PRO A 80 2.01 10.37 8.92
CA PRO A 80 3.36 10.17 8.39
C PRO A 80 3.35 9.48 7.02
N ARG A 81 4.42 9.65 6.23
CA ARG A 81 4.57 8.98 4.94
C ARG A 81 4.60 7.46 5.10
N ALA A 82 4.18 6.76 4.06
CA ALA A 82 4.35 5.32 3.98
C ALA A 82 5.86 4.98 4.05
N PRO A 83 6.30 4.14 5.01
CA PRO A 83 7.69 3.74 5.09
C PRO A 83 8.07 2.83 3.92
N ASP A 84 9.35 2.85 3.53
CA ASP A 84 9.93 1.79 2.72
C ASP A 84 10.00 0.51 3.57
N MET A 85 9.17 -0.45 3.19
CA MET A 85 8.96 -1.69 3.93
C MET A 85 10.15 -2.66 3.80
N ARG A 86 11.05 -2.42 2.83
CA ARG A 86 12.24 -3.25 2.61
C ARG A 86 13.38 -2.90 3.56
N GLN A 87 13.33 -1.72 4.16
CA GLN A 87 14.43 -1.20 4.99
C GLN A 87 14.46 -1.85 6.38
N ASP A 88 15.64 -1.82 6.98
CA ASP A 88 15.93 -2.30 8.33
C ASP A 88 14.92 -1.83 9.39
N ALA A 89 14.45 -0.59 9.31
CA ALA A 89 13.51 -0.04 10.29
C ALA A 89 12.18 -0.84 10.35
N THR A 90 11.76 -1.40 9.23
CA THR A 90 10.58 -2.26 9.12
C THR A 90 10.99 -3.73 9.34
N GLN A 91 12.06 -4.17 8.68
CA GLN A 91 12.49 -5.58 8.72
C GLN A 91 13.04 -6.02 10.09
N LYS A 92 13.40 -5.10 10.99
CA LYS A 92 13.78 -5.42 12.37
C LYS A 92 12.61 -5.46 13.36
N LEU A 93 11.40 -5.06 12.96
CA LEU A 93 10.21 -5.28 13.79
C LEU A 93 9.98 -6.78 13.97
N SER A 94 9.40 -7.21 15.08
CA SER A 94 8.99 -8.61 15.22
C SER A 94 7.78 -8.93 14.33
N ASP A 95 7.58 -10.21 14.05
CA ASP A 95 6.40 -10.66 13.30
C ASP A 95 5.10 -10.24 14.01
N GLY A 96 5.05 -10.36 15.33
CA GLY A 96 3.92 -9.88 16.14
C GLY A 96 3.71 -8.36 16.10
N GLU A 97 4.77 -7.56 15.99
CA GLU A 97 4.64 -6.11 15.79
C GLU A 97 4.04 -5.77 14.42
N LEU A 98 4.50 -6.44 13.36
CA LEU A 98 3.94 -6.27 12.02
C LEU A 98 2.47 -6.70 11.98
N PHE A 99 2.15 -7.87 12.53
CA PHE A 99 0.78 -8.37 12.65
C PHE A 99 -0.12 -7.38 13.38
N TYR A 100 0.31 -6.85 14.52
CA TYR A 100 -0.49 -5.90 15.30
C TYR A 100 -0.81 -4.64 14.49
N ILE A 101 0.17 -4.10 13.75
CA ILE A 101 0.01 -2.92 12.91
C ILE A 101 -0.99 -3.18 11.77
N ILE A 102 -0.94 -4.36 11.14
CA ILE A 102 -1.87 -4.74 10.06
C ILE A 102 -3.29 -4.91 10.61
N GLU A 103 -3.42 -5.69 11.69
CA GLU A 103 -4.71 -6.06 12.27
C GLU A 103 -5.44 -4.83 12.82
N ASN A 104 -4.72 -3.88 13.43
CA ASN A 104 -5.32 -2.75 14.16
C ASN A 104 -5.15 -1.38 13.48
N GLY A 105 -4.35 -1.30 12.42
CA GLY A 105 -3.98 -0.03 11.81
C GLY A 105 -3.16 0.88 12.73
N ILE A 106 -3.00 2.14 12.34
CA ILE A 106 -2.29 3.13 13.16
C ILE A 106 -3.13 4.40 13.26
N ARG A 107 -3.59 4.69 14.49
CA ARG A 107 -4.36 5.90 14.78
C ARG A 107 -3.58 7.17 14.44
N LEU A 108 -4.29 8.19 13.93
CA LEU A 108 -3.71 9.46 13.44
C LEU A 108 -2.79 9.30 12.21
N THR A 109 -3.06 8.30 11.37
CA THR A 109 -2.35 8.08 10.11
C THR A 109 -3.35 7.64 9.02
N GLY A 110 -2.90 7.50 7.77
CA GLY A 110 -3.68 6.90 6.70
C GLY A 110 -3.75 5.36 6.72
N MET A 111 -3.14 4.69 7.72
CA MET A 111 -3.12 3.22 7.80
C MET A 111 -4.40 2.68 8.50
N PRO A 112 -5.32 2.04 7.77
CA PRO A 112 -6.53 1.46 8.34
C PRO A 112 -6.24 0.17 9.10
N ALA A 113 -7.21 -0.29 9.89
CA ALA A 113 -7.23 -1.64 10.43
C ALA A 113 -7.76 -2.60 9.35
N TRP A 114 -6.99 -3.64 9.02
CA TRP A 114 -7.42 -4.70 8.08
C TRP A 114 -8.06 -5.89 8.81
N GLY A 115 -7.86 -5.97 10.11
CA GLY A 115 -8.45 -6.95 10.98
C GLY A 115 -9.89 -6.66 11.36
N ASN A 116 -10.67 -7.71 11.58
CA ASN A 116 -11.96 -7.62 12.26
C ASN A 116 -12.03 -8.53 13.49
N GLY A 117 -10.89 -9.07 13.94
CA GLY A 117 -10.77 -9.96 15.09
C GLY A 117 -11.20 -11.40 14.82
N SER A 118 -11.73 -11.73 13.63
CA SER A 118 -12.05 -13.11 13.28
C SER A 118 -10.79 -13.94 13.05
N ALA A 119 -10.88 -15.27 13.23
CA ALA A 119 -9.76 -16.16 12.94
C ALA A 119 -9.28 -16.06 11.47
N LYS A 120 -10.21 -15.82 10.55
CA LYS A 120 -9.89 -15.61 9.13
C LYS A 120 -9.09 -14.32 8.91
N SER A 121 -9.52 -13.19 9.49
CA SER A 121 -8.78 -11.92 9.32
C SER A 121 -7.39 -12.03 9.93
N GLN A 122 -7.26 -12.70 11.08
CA GLN A 122 -5.96 -12.92 11.70
C GLN A 122 -5.04 -13.77 10.82
N ALA A 123 -5.54 -14.85 10.21
CA ALA A 123 -4.78 -15.64 9.26
C ALA A 123 -4.31 -14.78 8.07
N ASP A 124 -5.21 -13.99 7.47
CA ASP A 124 -4.87 -13.11 6.35
C ASP A 124 -3.82 -12.04 6.75
N SER A 125 -3.92 -11.46 7.94
CA SER A 125 -2.91 -10.56 8.54
C SER A 125 -1.55 -11.24 8.70
N TRP A 126 -1.51 -12.50 9.13
CA TRP A 126 -0.26 -13.26 9.25
C TRP A 126 0.37 -13.60 7.90
N LYS A 127 -0.43 -13.87 6.86
CA LYS A 127 0.07 -14.05 5.49
C LYS A 127 0.66 -12.77 4.92
N LEU A 128 0.07 -11.61 5.22
CA LEU A 128 0.67 -10.31 4.91
C LEU A 128 2.04 -10.13 5.59
N VAL A 129 2.21 -10.58 6.84
CA VAL A 129 3.54 -10.58 7.49
C VAL A 129 4.54 -11.42 6.68
N ARG A 130 4.17 -12.62 6.21
CA ARG A 130 5.04 -13.44 5.34
C ARG A 130 5.46 -12.67 4.09
N PHE A 131 4.50 -12.02 3.42
CA PHE A 131 4.82 -11.23 2.23
C PHE A 131 5.68 -9.99 2.54
N ILE A 132 5.47 -9.29 3.65
CA ILE A 132 6.32 -8.17 4.06
C ILE A 132 7.77 -8.60 4.27
N ARG A 133 8.00 -9.82 4.77
CA ARG A 133 9.36 -10.41 4.87
C ARG A 133 9.96 -10.73 3.50
N HIS A 134 9.13 -11.02 2.51
CA HIS A 134 9.54 -11.29 1.13
C HIS A 134 9.83 -10.02 0.32
N LEU A 135 9.25 -8.86 0.68
CA LEU A 135 9.41 -7.58 -0.04
C LEU A 135 10.86 -7.22 -0.45
N PRO A 136 11.91 -7.41 0.39
CA PRO A 136 13.28 -7.15 -0.02
C PRO A 136 13.79 -8.01 -1.19
N GLN A 137 13.10 -9.11 -1.51
CA GLN A 137 13.46 -10.10 -2.52
C GLN A 137 12.51 -10.11 -3.72
N VAL A 138 11.47 -9.27 -3.72
CA VAL A 138 10.51 -9.18 -4.83
C VAL A 138 11.22 -8.82 -6.12
N SER A 139 11.04 -9.64 -7.15
CA SER A 139 11.60 -9.40 -8.49
C SER A 139 10.73 -8.45 -9.32
N ASP A 140 11.29 -7.93 -10.42
CA ASP A 140 10.55 -7.10 -11.38
C ASP A 140 9.40 -7.89 -12.01
N GLU A 141 9.57 -9.20 -12.25
CA GLU A 141 8.50 -10.07 -12.75
C GLU A 141 7.37 -10.24 -11.73
N GLU A 142 7.71 -10.41 -10.44
CA GLU A 142 6.72 -10.48 -9.36
C GLU A 142 5.97 -9.16 -9.22
N GLU A 143 6.66 -8.02 -9.24
CA GLU A 143 6.06 -6.68 -9.20
C GLU A 143 5.12 -6.45 -10.40
N HIS A 144 5.54 -6.82 -11.62
CA HIS A 144 4.69 -6.71 -12.80
C HIS A 144 3.47 -7.63 -12.73
N ALA A 145 3.61 -8.83 -12.17
CA ALA A 145 2.48 -9.71 -11.93
C ALA A 145 1.48 -9.13 -10.90
N MET A 146 1.98 -8.41 -9.89
CA MET A 146 1.14 -7.73 -8.90
C MET A 146 0.36 -6.55 -9.49
N GLN A 147 0.92 -5.81 -10.45
CA GLN A 147 0.23 -4.68 -11.09
C GLN A 147 -1.15 -5.07 -11.67
N LYS A 148 -1.29 -6.31 -12.15
CA LYS A 148 -2.55 -6.85 -12.67
C LYS A 148 -3.61 -7.12 -11.58
N MET A 149 -3.19 -7.19 -10.32
CA MET A 149 -4.03 -7.42 -9.16
C MET A 149 -4.38 -6.12 -8.43
N ASN A 150 -3.78 -4.99 -8.83
CA ASN A 150 -4.09 -3.70 -8.22
C ASN A 150 -5.54 -3.31 -8.54
N PRO A 151 -6.26 -2.68 -7.60
CA PRO A 151 -7.60 -2.19 -7.85
C PRO A 151 -7.56 -1.09 -8.91
N LYS A 152 -8.44 -1.20 -9.91
CA LYS A 152 -8.60 -0.20 -10.98
C LYS A 152 -9.79 0.70 -10.70
N THR A 153 -9.63 1.98 -11.01
CA THR A 153 -10.73 2.95 -10.99
C THR A 153 -11.71 2.67 -12.14
N PRO A 154 -12.98 3.12 -12.04
CA PRO A 154 -13.92 3.02 -13.15
C PRO A 154 -13.43 3.66 -14.45
N ALA A 155 -12.66 4.76 -14.36
CA ALA A 155 -12.08 5.43 -15.51
C ALA A 155 -11.02 4.56 -16.20
N GLU A 156 -10.10 3.96 -15.43
CA GLU A 156 -9.08 3.04 -15.96
C GLU A 156 -9.72 1.79 -16.59
N LEU A 157 -10.80 1.26 -16.01
CA LEU A 157 -11.55 0.16 -16.60
C LEU A 157 -12.23 0.55 -17.91
N GLN A 158 -12.77 1.78 -17.99
CA GLN A 158 -13.35 2.30 -19.21
C GLN A 158 -12.28 2.46 -20.30
N GLU A 159 -11.14 3.05 -19.97
CA GLU A 159 -10.00 3.22 -20.89
C GLU A 159 -9.51 1.86 -21.41
N GLU A 160 -9.30 0.87 -20.54
CA GLU A 160 -8.92 -0.49 -20.95
C GLU A 160 -9.99 -1.13 -21.87
N SER A 161 -11.28 -0.93 -21.58
CA SER A 161 -12.36 -1.41 -22.45
C SER A 161 -12.40 -0.73 -23.82
N GLU A 162 -12.01 0.55 -23.89
CA GLU A 162 -11.90 1.32 -25.13
C GLU A 162 -10.69 0.85 -25.95
N GLU A 163 -9.54 0.66 -25.29
CA GLU A 163 -8.34 0.08 -25.91
C GLU A 163 -8.60 -1.33 -26.42
N GLU A 164 -9.26 -2.20 -25.65
CA GLU A 164 -9.60 -3.55 -26.07
C GLU A 164 -10.55 -3.55 -27.28
N ARG A 165 -11.57 -2.69 -27.29
CA ARG A 165 -12.49 -2.55 -28.44
C ARG A 165 -11.73 -2.09 -29.69
N PHE A 166 -10.85 -1.10 -29.53
CA PHE A 166 -9.98 -0.62 -30.60
C PHE A 166 -9.08 -1.73 -31.16
N LEU A 167 -8.38 -2.47 -30.29
CA LEU A 167 -7.47 -3.56 -30.68
C LEU A 167 -8.21 -4.75 -31.32
N LYS A 168 -9.46 -5.01 -30.91
CA LYS A 168 -10.33 -6.05 -31.51
C LYS A 168 -10.93 -5.62 -32.85
N GLY A 169 -10.69 -4.38 -33.30
CA GLY A 169 -11.16 -3.87 -34.59
C GLY A 169 -12.67 -3.57 -34.62
N ASP A 170 -13.28 -3.32 -33.47
CA ASP A 170 -14.68 -2.92 -33.38
C ASP A 170 -14.81 -1.45 -33.82
N ASN A 171 -14.91 -1.24 -35.14
CA ASN A 171 -15.20 0.07 -35.73
C ASN A 171 -16.68 0.40 -35.48
N THR A 172 -17.03 0.85 -34.27
CA THR A 172 -18.15 1.78 -34.16
C THR A 172 -17.67 3.12 -34.68
N ASP A 173 -17.89 3.31 -35.98
CA ASP A 173 -17.69 4.53 -36.74
C ASP A 173 -18.15 5.75 -35.93
N VAL A 174 -17.20 6.61 -35.54
CA VAL A 174 -17.53 7.94 -35.00
C VAL A 174 -17.84 8.85 -36.18
N SER A 175 -18.93 8.53 -36.89
CA SER A 175 -19.56 9.46 -37.82
C SER A 175 -20.43 10.44 -37.02
N ALA A 176 -19.79 11.33 -36.28
CA ALA A 176 -20.43 12.53 -35.76
C ALA A 176 -19.78 13.75 -36.43
N GLU A 177 -20.31 14.04 -37.62
CA GLU A 177 -20.31 15.29 -38.36
C GLU A 177 -19.32 16.39 -37.95
N HIS A 178 -18.24 16.51 -38.73
CA HIS A 178 -17.62 17.81 -38.98
C HIS A 178 -18.61 18.68 -39.77
N SER A 179 -19.42 19.47 -39.06
CA SER A 179 -20.11 20.61 -39.64
C SER A 179 -19.23 21.85 -39.51
N HIS A 180 -18.43 22.11 -40.56
CA HIS A 180 -17.83 23.42 -40.79
C HIS A 180 -18.95 24.39 -41.18
N HIS A 181 -19.32 25.30 -40.28
CA HIS A 181 -20.04 26.52 -40.67
C HIS A 181 -19.07 27.69 -40.71
N HIS A 182 -18.62 27.98 -41.93
CA HIS A 182 -18.23 29.34 -42.32
C HIS A 182 -19.50 30.20 -42.43
N HIS A 183 -19.57 31.27 -41.64
CA HIS A 183 -20.01 32.58 -42.11
C HIS A 183 -19.64 33.70 -41.14
#